data_AF-A0A3M1M4I2-F1
#
_entry.id   AF-A0A3M1M4I2-F1
#
_cell.length_a   1.000
_cell.length_b   1.000
_cell.length_c   1.000
_cell.angle_alpha   90.00
_cell.angle_beta   90.00
_cell.angle_gamma   90.00
#
_symmetry.space_group_name_H-M   'P 1'
#
loop_
_entity.id
_entity.type
_entity.pdbx_description
1 polymer ?
#
loop_
_entity_poly.entity_id
_entity_poly.type
_entity_poly.pdbx_seq_one_letter_code
_entity_poly.pdbx_strand_id
1 'polypeptide(L)'
;MDASTGDLFVRRHASDGQTGKSSVGDLRVQPPWIGGQDVTGILLPVLKGLLVPVVCGVSGLNAGAGRGISETVDLIELNHFYDDLGRHAYDQVIFYEWSPDYCRFHVIAWCLVENNLHRMPTRVPGDSRQWAVRWYDRDSRMHREVRSALFRETWSQVDPERDNKKVLEEKYRVSLLRLNDRHHR
;
A
#
# COMPACT_ATOMS: atom_id res chain seq x y z
N MET A 1 -12.33 51.20 -34.04
CA MET A 1 -11.45 50.07 -34.40
C MET A 1 -11.30 49.26 -33.12
N ASP A 2 -12.30 48.52 -32.67
CA ASP A 2 -12.91 47.28 -33.17
C ASP A 2 -12.51 46.09 -32.29
N ALA A 3 -13.46 45.17 -32.18
CA ALA A 3 -13.65 44.17 -31.13
C ALA A 3 -12.78 42.90 -31.25
N SER A 4 -13.03 41.98 -30.28
CA SER A 4 -12.85 40.51 -30.30
C SER A 4 -11.85 40.03 -29.23
N THR A 5 -12.18 39.46 -28.07
CA THR A 5 -13.22 38.48 -27.65
C THR A 5 -13.24 37.20 -28.47
N GLY A 6 -12.67 36.14 -27.92
CA GLY A 6 -12.98 34.77 -28.31
C GLY A 6 -12.30 33.77 -27.37
N ASP A 7 -12.80 32.56 -27.18
CA ASP A 7 -14.19 32.13 -27.18
C ASP A 7 -14.20 30.81 -26.39
N LEU A 8 -15.27 30.60 -25.63
CA LEU A 8 -15.44 29.54 -24.66
C LEU A 8 -16.10 28.36 -25.37
N PHE A 9 -15.36 27.30 -25.74
CA PHE A 9 -15.99 26.14 -26.39
C PHE A 9 -16.43 25.07 -25.39
N VAL A 10 -17.71 25.19 -25.03
CA VAL A 10 -18.58 24.16 -24.45
C VAL A 10 -18.84 23.06 -25.48
N ARG A 11 -18.60 21.79 -25.16
CA ARG A 11 -19.13 20.64 -25.92
C ARG A 11 -20.32 20.03 -25.17
N ARG A 12 -21.50 20.12 -25.79
CA ARG A 12 -22.76 19.52 -25.36
C ARG A 12 -22.81 18.02 -25.68
N HIS A 13 -23.54 17.30 -24.81
CA HIS A 13 -24.18 16.02 -25.06
C HIS A 13 -25.12 16.05 -26.27
N ALA A 14 -25.20 14.93 -26.99
CA ALA A 14 -26.42 14.47 -27.65
C ALA A 14 -26.42 12.93 -27.69
N SER A 15 -27.58 12.39 -27.32
CA SER A 15 -28.02 11.00 -27.29
C SER A 15 -28.48 10.50 -28.66
N ASP A 16 -28.45 9.17 -28.83
CA ASP A 16 -29.41 8.27 -29.52
C ASP A 16 -28.68 6.92 -29.65
N GLY A 17 -29.22 5.72 -29.44
CA GLY A 17 -30.59 5.23 -29.39
C GLY A 17 -30.59 3.86 -30.10
N GLN A 18 -31.34 2.89 -29.55
CA GLN A 18 -31.94 1.73 -30.24
C GLN A 18 -31.32 0.31 -30.09
N THR A 19 -31.90 -0.42 -29.11
CA THR A 19 -32.57 -1.74 -29.18
C THR A 19 -31.90 -2.98 -29.77
N GLY A 20 -32.00 -4.11 -29.06
CA GLY A 20 -32.03 -5.42 -29.71
C GLY A 20 -31.88 -6.69 -28.86
N LYS A 21 -33.00 -7.12 -28.26
CA LYS A 21 -33.46 -8.53 -28.10
C LYS A 21 -32.82 -9.49 -27.08
N SER A 22 -33.77 -10.07 -26.35
CA SER A 22 -33.84 -11.18 -25.41
C SER A 22 -33.69 -12.60 -26.01
N SER A 23 -33.16 -13.54 -25.22
CA SER A 23 -33.60 -14.96 -25.11
C SER A 23 -32.98 -15.54 -23.82
N VAL A 24 -33.74 -15.87 -22.76
CA VAL A 24 -34.55 -17.09 -22.54
C VAL A 24 -33.72 -18.36 -22.39
N GLY A 25 -33.91 -19.04 -21.25
CA GLY A 25 -33.55 -20.43 -20.96
C GLY A 25 -32.41 -20.56 -19.94
N ASP A 26 -32.48 -21.35 -18.87
CA ASP A 26 -33.49 -22.31 -18.46
C ASP A 26 -33.21 -22.70 -16.98
N LEU A 27 -34.27 -23.01 -16.24
CA LEU A 27 -34.20 -23.53 -14.88
C LEU A 27 -33.62 -24.96 -14.90
N ARG A 28 -32.75 -25.30 -13.94
CA ARG A 28 -32.77 -26.64 -13.36
C ARG A 28 -32.58 -26.64 -11.85
N VAL A 29 -33.58 -27.28 -11.24
CA VAL A 29 -33.79 -27.61 -9.84
C VAL A 29 -32.94 -28.84 -9.46
N GLN A 30 -32.30 -28.75 -8.27
CA GLN A 30 -31.99 -29.71 -7.18
C GLN A 30 -32.38 -31.23 -7.35
N PRO A 31 -31.88 -32.21 -6.53
CA PRO A 31 -31.78 -32.12 -5.06
C PRO A 31 -30.75 -33.09 -4.39
N PRO A 32 -30.94 -33.58 -3.13
CA PRO A 32 -29.89 -33.59 -2.10
C PRO A 32 -29.44 -35.02 -1.78
N TRP A 33 -28.44 -35.20 -0.92
CA TRP A 33 -28.25 -36.47 -0.24
C TRP A 33 -28.30 -36.28 1.28
N ILE A 34 -29.27 -36.98 1.86
CA ILE A 34 -29.53 -37.20 3.28
C ILE A 34 -28.91 -38.56 3.65
N GLY A 35 -28.45 -38.68 4.89
CA GLY A 35 -28.25 -39.96 5.60
C GLY A 35 -26.91 -39.97 6.32
N GLY A 36 -26.80 -40.28 7.60
CA GLY A 36 -27.74 -40.83 8.58
C GLY A 36 -26.92 -41.13 9.85
N GLN A 37 -27.57 -41.07 11.00
CA GLN A 37 -27.01 -41.41 12.31
C GLN A 37 -26.80 -42.93 12.46
N ASP A 38 -25.84 -43.34 13.29
CA ASP A 38 -25.90 -44.46 14.26
C ASP A 38 -24.62 -44.39 15.12
N VAL A 39 -24.66 -44.06 16.42
CA VAL A 39 -24.93 -44.87 17.64
C VAL A 39 -24.08 -46.14 17.83
N THR A 40 -23.77 -46.41 19.10
CA THR A 40 -22.90 -47.45 19.70
C THR A 40 -21.41 -47.05 19.71
N GLY A 41 -20.68 -47.01 20.83
CA GLY A 41 -20.85 -47.64 22.13
C GLY A 41 -19.55 -48.38 22.45
N ILE A 42 -19.07 -48.22 23.69
CA ILE A 42 -18.27 -49.19 24.45
C ILE A 42 -16.72 -49.03 24.43
N LEU A 43 -16.18 -49.07 25.66
CA LEU A 43 -14.84 -49.41 26.16
C LEU A 43 -13.72 -48.34 26.16
N LEU A 44 -13.60 -47.67 27.31
CA LEU A 44 -12.31 -47.21 27.85
C LEU A 44 -11.53 -48.42 28.40
N PRO A 45 -10.26 -48.59 28.02
CA PRO A 45 -9.28 -49.23 28.90
C PRO A 45 -8.39 -48.19 29.57
N VAL A 46 -8.22 -48.44 30.85
CA VAL A 46 -7.38 -47.79 31.84
C VAL A 46 -5.89 -48.15 31.62
N LEU A 47 -5.00 -47.18 31.88
CA LEU A 47 -3.57 -47.29 32.19
C LEU A 47 -2.61 -47.91 31.14
N LYS A 48 -1.63 -47.11 30.70
CA LYS A 48 -0.23 -47.22 31.17
C LYS A 48 0.64 -46.18 30.48
N GLY A 49 1.48 -45.54 31.29
CA GLY A 49 2.35 -44.45 30.88
C GLY A 49 3.30 -44.84 29.76
N LEU A 50 3.46 -43.90 28.84
CA LEU A 50 4.67 -43.74 28.07
C LEU A 50 5.07 -42.27 28.25
N LEU A 51 6.17 -42.05 28.98
CA LEU A 51 6.89 -40.78 28.97
C LEU A 51 7.28 -40.52 27.51
N VAL A 52 6.50 -39.68 26.82
CA VAL A 52 6.98 -39.02 25.61
C VAL A 52 7.96 -37.97 26.11
N PRO A 53 9.27 -38.04 25.80
CA PRO A 53 10.09 -36.87 25.93
C PRO A 53 9.52 -35.87 24.94
N VAL A 54 8.78 -34.88 25.47
CA VAL A 54 8.56 -33.62 24.78
C VAL A 54 9.94 -33.00 24.67
N VAL A 55 10.66 -33.39 23.62
CA VAL A 55 11.79 -32.63 23.14
C VAL A 55 11.15 -31.35 22.63
N CYS A 56 11.05 -30.35 23.52
CA CYS A 56 10.95 -28.96 23.13
C CYS A 56 12.19 -28.66 22.30
N GLY A 57 12.10 -28.97 21.01
CA GLY A 57 12.97 -28.41 19.99
C GLY A 57 12.69 -26.92 19.97
N VAL A 58 13.29 -26.19 20.90
CA VAL A 58 13.55 -24.77 20.72
C VAL A 58 14.62 -24.67 19.64
N SER A 59 14.23 -24.96 18.41
CA SER A 59 14.81 -24.33 17.24
C SER A 59 14.35 -22.88 17.30
N GLY A 60 14.86 -22.15 18.28
CA GLY A 60 14.92 -20.70 18.24
C GLY A 60 15.71 -20.41 16.99
N LEU A 61 14.98 -20.09 15.93
CA LEU A 61 15.49 -19.35 14.80
C LEU A 61 16.21 -18.16 15.40
N ASN A 62 17.53 -18.25 15.53
CA ASN A 62 18.37 -17.09 15.68
C ASN A 62 18.39 -16.42 14.29
N ALA A 63 17.22 -15.96 13.86
CA ALA A 63 17.12 -14.91 12.89
C ALA A 63 17.76 -13.73 13.60
N GLY A 64 19.05 -13.51 13.35
CA GLY A 64 19.72 -12.29 13.77
C GLY A 64 18.81 -11.15 13.34
N ALA A 65 18.10 -10.57 14.30
CA ALA A 65 17.17 -9.50 14.05
C ALA A 65 18.03 -8.32 13.60
N GLY A 66 18.22 -8.20 12.28
CA GLY A 66 18.85 -7.05 11.68
C GLY A 66 18.14 -5.83 12.24
N ARG A 67 18.92 -4.86 12.71
CA ARG A 67 18.39 -3.63 13.31
C ARG A 67 17.46 -2.96 12.30
N GLY A 68 16.17 -3.06 12.55
CA GLY A 68 15.12 -2.53 11.70
C GLY A 68 14.44 -1.33 12.37
N ILE A 69 14.14 -0.30 11.59
CA ILE A 69 13.31 0.83 12.02
C ILE A 69 12.00 0.74 11.24
N SER A 70 10.88 0.87 11.95
CA SER A 70 9.54 0.90 11.36
C SER A 70 8.84 2.19 11.79
N GLU A 71 8.30 2.92 10.84
CA GLU A 71 7.59 4.19 11.02
C GLU A 71 6.21 4.12 10.34
N THR A 72 5.30 4.99 10.77
CA THR A 72 3.93 5.08 10.24
C THR A 72 3.66 6.47 9.71
N VAL A 73 2.93 6.56 8.60
CA VAL A 73 2.51 7.82 7.98
C VAL A 73 1.03 7.78 7.63
N ASP A 74 0.43 8.94 7.41
CA ASP A 74 -1.02 9.01 7.16
C ASP A 74 -1.38 8.56 5.74
N LEU A 75 -0.48 8.76 4.76
CA LEU A 75 -0.70 8.33 3.38
C LEU A 75 0.63 8.00 2.68
N ILE A 76 0.63 6.90 1.94
CA ILE A 76 1.67 6.55 0.96
C ILE A 76 1.11 6.80 -0.45
N GLU A 77 1.89 7.47 -1.30
CA GLU A 77 1.60 7.60 -2.73
C GLU A 77 2.70 6.97 -3.57
N LEU A 78 2.32 6.17 -4.56
CA LEU A 78 3.16 5.85 -5.70
C LEU A 78 2.80 6.78 -6.85
N ASN A 79 3.73 7.60 -7.30
CA ASN A 79 3.52 8.52 -8.40
C ASN A 79 4.40 8.12 -9.60
N HIS A 80 3.75 7.97 -10.75
CA HIS A 80 4.37 7.74 -12.05
C HIS A 80 4.46 9.08 -12.77
N PHE A 81 5.67 9.63 -12.85
CA PHE A 81 5.90 10.91 -13.51
C PHE A 81 6.17 10.73 -15.00
N TYR A 82 5.50 11.54 -15.82
CA TYR A 82 5.65 11.58 -17.28
C TYR A 82 6.19 12.93 -17.72
N ASP A 83 7.05 12.93 -18.73
CA ASP A 83 7.57 14.16 -19.33
C ASP A 83 6.53 14.86 -20.23
N ASP A 84 6.91 16.01 -20.80
CA ASP A 84 6.07 16.82 -21.68
C ASP A 84 5.68 16.09 -22.98
N LEU A 85 6.39 15.01 -23.33
CA LEU A 85 6.10 14.15 -24.48
C LEU A 85 5.23 12.94 -24.10
N GLY A 86 4.81 12.83 -22.83
CA GLY A 86 4.03 11.72 -22.32
C GLY A 86 4.82 10.43 -22.14
N ARG A 87 6.16 10.51 -22.06
CA ARG A 87 7.02 9.35 -21.78
C ARG A 87 7.21 9.20 -20.27
N HIS A 88 7.17 7.96 -19.79
CA HIS A 88 7.49 7.66 -18.40
C HIS A 88 8.94 8.09 -18.12
N ALA A 89 9.14 8.90 -17.09
CA ALA A 89 10.47 9.39 -16.73
C ALA A 89 10.97 8.74 -15.43
N TYR A 90 10.14 8.69 -14.39
CA TYR A 90 10.48 8.05 -13.12
C TYR A 90 9.24 7.69 -12.30
N ASP A 91 9.42 6.75 -11.38
CA ASP A 91 8.50 6.45 -10.31
C ASP A 91 9.05 6.97 -8.99
N GLN A 92 8.18 7.55 -8.18
CA GLN A 92 8.51 8.01 -6.84
C GLN A 92 7.48 7.56 -5.82
N VAL A 93 7.96 7.28 -4.62
CA VAL A 93 7.12 7.06 -3.44
C VAL A 93 7.17 8.28 -2.56
N ILE A 94 6.00 8.78 -2.19
CA ILE A 94 5.83 9.99 -1.40
C ILE A 94 5.10 9.64 -0.11
N PHE A 95 5.62 10.16 1.00
CA PHE A 95 5.08 9.94 2.34
C PHE A 95 4.47 11.24 2.86
N TYR A 96 3.23 11.14 3.32
CA TYR A 96 2.47 12.29 3.80
C TYR A 96 2.05 12.15 5.26
N GLU A 97 2.01 13.29 5.95
CA GLU A 97 1.28 13.49 7.20
C GLU A 97 0.16 14.50 7.01
N TRP A 98 -0.95 14.31 7.73
CA TRP A 98 -2.05 15.24 7.79
C TRP A 98 -1.69 16.39 8.73
N SER A 99 -1.66 17.60 8.20
CA SER A 99 -1.56 18.79 9.04
C SER A 99 -2.96 19.24 9.49
N PRO A 100 -3.27 19.19 10.80
CA PRO A 100 -4.54 19.70 11.30
C PRO A 100 -4.64 21.22 11.20
N ASP A 101 -3.51 21.94 11.31
CA ASP A 101 -3.49 23.41 11.26
C ASP A 101 -3.84 23.95 9.87
N TYR A 102 -3.42 23.24 8.82
CA TYR A 102 -3.68 23.64 7.43
C TYR A 102 -4.75 22.79 6.74
N CYS A 103 -5.35 21.83 7.46
CA CYS A 103 -6.35 20.89 6.95
C CYS A 103 -5.96 20.24 5.61
N ARG A 104 -4.71 19.79 5.48
CA ARG A 104 -4.19 19.18 4.25
C ARG A 104 -3.02 18.25 4.52
N PHE A 105 -2.73 17.39 3.55
CA PHE A 105 -1.53 16.55 3.57
C PHE A 105 -0.27 17.34 3.21
N HIS A 106 0.78 17.12 4.00
CA HIS A 106 2.12 17.63 3.78
C HIS A 106 3.05 16.48 3.47
N VAL A 107 3.89 16.67 2.44
CA VAL A 107 4.97 15.73 2.15
C VAL A 107 5.99 15.85 3.26
N ILE A 108 6.35 14.73 3.89
CA ILE A 108 7.36 14.68 4.96
C ILE A 108 8.62 13.96 4.50
N ALA A 109 8.51 13.04 3.55
CA ALA A 109 9.63 12.39 2.89
C ALA A 109 9.20 11.86 1.52
N TRP A 110 10.18 11.54 0.69
CA TRP A 110 9.98 10.88 -0.60
C TRP A 110 11.23 10.10 -0.99
N CYS A 111 11.09 9.17 -1.93
CA CYS A 111 12.20 8.45 -2.53
C CYS A 111 11.86 8.00 -3.96
N LEU A 112 12.88 7.90 -4.82
CA LEU A 112 12.71 7.29 -6.13
C LEU A 112 12.62 5.77 -5.99
N VAL A 113 11.75 5.17 -6.81
CA VAL A 113 11.74 3.72 -7.03
C VAL A 113 12.86 3.40 -8.01
N GLU A 114 13.79 2.58 -7.57
CA GLU A 114 14.93 2.16 -8.38
C GLU A 114 14.55 0.98 -9.29
N ASN A 115 15.30 0.75 -10.37
CA ASN A 115 15.01 -0.26 -11.40
C ASN A 115 14.80 -1.69 -10.87
N ASN A 116 15.34 -2.00 -9.69
CA ASN A 116 15.16 -3.27 -9.00
C ASN A 116 13.84 -3.34 -8.20
N LEU A 117 12.91 -2.40 -8.41
CA LEU A 117 11.65 -2.25 -7.68
C LEU A 117 11.84 -2.07 -6.18
N HIS A 118 13.04 -1.67 -5.77
CA HIS A 118 13.32 -1.36 -4.38
C HIS A 118 12.51 -0.12 -3.99
N ARG A 119 11.97 -0.13 -2.77
CA ARG A 119 11.01 0.86 -2.26
C ARG A 119 9.62 0.83 -2.92
N MET A 120 9.29 -0.16 -3.75
CA MET A 120 7.93 -0.32 -4.23
C MET A 120 6.95 -0.58 -3.07
N PRO A 121 5.79 0.12 -3.00
CA PRO A 121 4.77 -0.17 -2.00
C PRO A 121 4.21 -1.59 -2.18
N THR A 122 4.07 -2.31 -1.08
CA THR A 122 3.54 -3.69 -1.05
C THR A 122 2.52 -3.83 0.07
N ARG A 123 1.54 -4.73 -0.09
CA ARG A 123 0.65 -5.06 1.02
C ARG A 123 1.40 -5.79 2.12
N VAL A 124 1.06 -5.49 3.37
CA VAL A 124 1.62 -6.21 4.52
C VAL A 124 1.04 -7.64 4.55
N PRO A 125 1.89 -8.68 4.60
CA PRO A 125 1.39 -10.05 4.74
C PRO A 125 0.57 -10.23 6.02
N GLY A 126 -0.62 -10.81 5.91
CA GLY A 126 -1.53 -11.00 7.05
C GLY A 126 -2.35 -9.76 7.44
N ASP A 127 -2.07 -8.58 6.87
CA ASP A 127 -2.89 -7.38 7.04
C ASP A 127 -3.18 -6.74 5.69
N SER A 128 -4.31 -7.14 5.10
CA SER A 128 -4.72 -6.63 3.79
C SER A 128 -5.05 -5.14 3.81
N ARG A 129 -5.20 -4.48 4.96
CA ARG A 129 -5.53 -3.04 5.03
C ARG A 129 -4.30 -2.14 5.10
N GLN A 130 -3.11 -2.71 5.26
CA GLN A 130 -1.88 -1.96 5.41
C GLN A 130 -0.99 -2.09 4.18
N TRP A 131 -0.42 -0.96 3.78
CA TRP A 131 0.64 -0.85 2.80
C TRP A 131 1.96 -0.57 3.50
N ALA A 132 3.05 -1.07 2.93
CA ALA A 132 4.37 -0.86 3.45
C ALA A 132 5.39 -0.66 2.33
N VAL A 133 6.33 0.24 2.57
CA VAL A 133 7.50 0.49 1.74
C VAL A 133 8.72 0.06 2.53
N ARG A 134 9.51 -0.86 1.98
CA ARG A 134 10.67 -1.46 2.67
C ARG A 134 11.92 -1.26 1.84
N TRP A 135 13.02 -0.96 2.52
CA TRP A 135 14.33 -0.87 1.88
C TRP A 135 15.46 -1.08 2.88
N TYR A 136 16.63 -1.44 2.37
CA TYR A 136 17.85 -1.43 3.16
C TYR A 136 18.58 -0.09 2.96
N ASP A 137 18.74 0.65 4.05
CA ASP A 137 19.51 1.89 4.08
C ASP A 137 20.98 1.53 4.27
N ARG A 138 21.78 1.68 3.19
CA ARG A 138 23.20 1.31 3.18
C ARG A 138 24.05 2.21 4.08
N ASP A 139 23.65 3.47 4.26
CA ASP A 139 24.41 4.45 5.02
C ASP A 139 24.28 4.16 6.52
N SER A 140 23.06 3.90 6.98
CA SER A 140 22.81 3.51 8.38
C SER A 140 22.99 2.01 8.65
N ARG A 141 23.11 1.18 7.60
CA ARG A 141 23.14 -0.30 7.65
C ARG A 141 21.93 -0.89 8.37
N MET A 142 20.74 -0.35 8.09
CA MET A 142 19.49 -0.76 8.73
C MET A 142 18.40 -1.07 7.71
N HIS A 143 17.53 -2.02 8.06
CA HIS A 143 16.28 -2.21 7.34
C HIS A 143 15.28 -1.15 7.76
N ARG A 144 14.67 -0.48 6.80
CA ARG A 144 13.63 0.51 7.04
C ARG A 144 12.31 0.03 6.49
N GLU A 145 11.25 0.37 7.20
CA GLU A 145 9.88 0.12 6.82
C GLU A 145 9.05 1.37 7.13
N VAL A 146 8.28 1.85 6.16
CA VAL A 146 7.26 2.87 6.38
C VAL A 146 5.90 2.27 6.05
N ARG A 147 4.94 2.40 6.96
CA ARG A 147 3.59 1.82 6.83
C ARG A 147 2.51 2.89 6.73
N SER A 148 1.43 2.57 6.04
CA SER A 148 0.19 3.35 6.10
C SER A 148 -1.02 2.49 5.79
N ALA A 149 -2.16 2.85 6.39
CA ALA A 149 -3.46 2.30 6.02
C ALA A 149 -3.97 2.89 4.69
N LEU A 150 -3.53 4.11 4.33
CA LEU A 150 -3.94 4.78 3.11
C LEU A 150 -2.84 4.68 2.05
N PHE A 151 -3.26 4.31 0.85
CA PHE A 151 -2.42 4.24 -0.33
C PHE A 151 -3.14 4.85 -1.52
N ARG A 152 -2.41 5.60 -2.34
CA ARG A 152 -2.87 6.04 -3.66
C ARG A 152 -1.80 5.83 -4.70
N GLU A 153 -2.23 5.65 -5.93
CA GLU A 153 -1.37 5.55 -7.11
C GLU A 153 -1.80 6.63 -8.09
N THR A 154 -0.84 7.37 -8.64
CA THR A 154 -1.09 8.53 -9.48
C THR A 154 -0.20 8.53 -10.71
N TRP A 155 -0.71 9.04 -11.83
CA TRP A 155 0.02 9.26 -13.08
C TRP A 155 -0.06 10.75 -13.40
N SER A 156 1.07 11.44 -13.45
CA SER A 156 1.07 12.91 -13.61
C SER A 156 2.24 13.40 -14.44
N GLN A 157 2.05 14.57 -15.06
CA GLN A 157 3.14 15.39 -15.63
C GLN A 157 3.64 16.46 -14.65
N VAL A 158 3.02 16.52 -13.48
CA VAL A 158 3.37 17.45 -12.41
C VAL A 158 3.81 16.63 -11.22
N ASP A 159 5.01 16.91 -10.73
CA ASP A 159 5.62 16.23 -9.58
C ASP A 159 4.94 16.71 -8.27
N PRO A 160 4.15 15.85 -7.59
CA PRO A 160 3.43 16.24 -6.37
C PRO A 160 4.36 16.69 -5.22
N GLU A 161 5.59 16.16 -5.17
CA GLU A 161 6.60 16.57 -4.19
C GLU A 161 6.99 18.03 -4.40
N ARG A 162 7.30 18.39 -5.65
CA ARG A 162 7.72 19.75 -6.02
C ARG A 162 6.59 20.76 -5.80
N ASP A 163 5.37 20.36 -6.10
CA ASP A 163 4.20 21.20 -5.82
C ASP A 163 4.00 21.39 -4.31
N ASN A 164 4.15 20.34 -3.50
CA ASN A 164 4.07 20.46 -2.05
C ASN A 164 5.21 21.31 -1.48
N LYS A 165 6.40 21.29 -2.09
CA LYS A 165 7.56 22.11 -1.69
C LYS A 165 7.31 23.61 -1.80
N LYS A 166 6.40 24.05 -2.67
CA LYS A 166 5.94 25.46 -2.75
C LYS A 166 5.14 25.89 -1.52
N VAL A 167 4.62 24.93 -0.76
CA VAL A 167 3.75 25.13 0.41
C VAL A 167 4.50 24.88 1.72
N LEU A 168 5.27 23.79 1.80
CA LEU A 168 6.13 23.46 2.93
C LEU A 168 7.53 23.14 2.42
N GLU A 169 8.45 24.08 2.63
CA GLU A 169 9.85 23.89 2.28
C GLU A 169 10.45 22.69 3.02
N GLU A 170 11.35 22.00 2.35
CA GLU A 170 11.95 20.75 2.83
C GLU A 170 12.64 20.86 4.20
N LYS A 171 13.26 22.01 4.49
CA LYS A 171 13.92 22.27 5.79
C LYS A 171 12.98 22.24 7.00
N TYR A 172 11.67 22.37 6.79
CA TYR A 172 10.66 22.35 7.84
C TYR A 172 9.98 20.98 7.97
N ARG A 173 10.34 20.02 7.11
CA ARG A 173 9.78 18.67 7.16
C ARG A 173 10.48 17.85 8.24
N VAL A 174 9.70 17.11 9.04
CA VAL A 174 10.24 16.11 9.95
C VAL A 174 10.72 14.94 9.10
N SER A 175 12.04 14.80 8.96
CA SER A 175 12.60 13.74 8.12
C SER A 175 12.39 12.38 8.79
N LEU A 176 11.52 11.54 8.22
CA LEU A 176 11.41 10.11 8.56
C LEU A 176 12.76 9.38 8.38
N LEU A 177 13.71 9.96 7.63
CA LEU A 177 14.86 9.23 7.12
C LEU A 177 16.18 9.60 7.81
N ARG A 178 16.26 10.72 8.54
CA ARG A 178 17.47 11.11 9.29
C ARG A 178 17.35 10.75 10.77
N LEU A 179 17.81 9.56 11.13
CA LEU A 179 17.99 9.18 12.52
C LEU A 179 19.35 9.63 13.11
N ASN A 180 20.10 10.56 12.48
CA ASN A 180 21.52 10.74 12.82
C ASN A 180 22.07 12.14 13.15
N ASP A 181 21.27 13.21 13.35
CA ASP A 181 21.83 14.54 13.69
C ASP A 181 21.69 14.97 15.17
N ARG A 182 21.39 14.04 16.09
CA ARG A 182 21.28 14.36 17.54
C ARG A 182 22.49 14.01 18.40
N HIS A 183 23.69 13.87 17.82
CA HIS A 183 24.92 13.57 18.60
C HIS A 183 26.20 14.33 18.19
N HIS A 184 26.09 15.59 17.79
CA HIS A 184 27.24 16.51 17.81
C HIS A 184 26.82 17.88 18.36
N ARG A 185 26.88 18.01 19.69
CA ARG A 185 27.13 19.26 20.40
C ARG A 185 28.20 18.99 21.44
#